data_AF-A0A0G1JNM7-F1
#
_entry.id   AF-A0A0G1JNM7-F1
#
_cell.length_a   1.000
_cell.length_b   1.000
_cell.length_c   1.000
_cell.angle_alpha   90.00
_cell.angle_beta   90.00
_cell.angle_gamma   90.00
#
_symmetry.space_group_name_H-M   'P 1'
#
loop_
_entity.id
_entity.type
_entity.pdbx_description
1 polymer ?
#
loop_
_entity_poly.entity_id
_entity_poly.type
_entity_poly.pdbx_seq_one_letter_code
_entity_poly.pdbx_strand_id
1 'polypeptide(L)'
;MYNRKMQPKTLVISCLVATALFISANQQARAEDADFDTVYNIDYQLEESGEVAVSETIGIVNQSPASVPSAFTEVIKNISVYNIKVLTAKDEELQSEIRQTESPGETHIKVPITNPSIGKGKKTEIRIAYKTKDLASKTGRILTIHIPKSPISDHIQEYNVALKVPRGFGPIVSISPKPVLEKMEEEGYILLFNKQTLKDYGISATFGDYQIMAFDLKYTLQNGSVFAATKEFALPMPIQGYQEIAITSISPTPTELYKDADGNVLAVVKLKGKEKVTVTAKGKAKIYAKKINPEKGGAFDQIDSAYQKYTQPDGYWESTNQELKAVADSITADESSVTQNALNIYAYIVKNIDYDFALAKTTGIISRKGALKTLQDKKGLCLDFADLFVALARSAGIPAREVDGYAYAKEGALTPIAQAGTTGDFLHSWAQYYDPKLGWVAVDPTWGKTSGLDYFSKLDNNHLAFSIKGVDSESPLPAGAYKLDSTEKHVTITFPEDEFFRSTSDYNLENLPRKGFDTIRPIIIFGFVVGLGLCMILMLGKTRSAGRYK
;
A
#
# COMPACT_ATOMS: atom_id res chain seq x y z
N MET A 1 -33.67 -51.04 -50.44
CA MET A 1 -34.23 -50.66 -49.14
C MET A 1 -33.21 -49.80 -48.41
N TYR A 2 -33.70 -48.83 -47.64
CA TYR A 2 -33.16 -47.49 -47.44
C TYR A 2 -31.82 -47.37 -46.68
N ASN A 3 -30.94 -46.51 -47.22
CA ASN A 3 -29.82 -45.85 -46.57
C ASN A 3 -30.31 -44.95 -45.41
N ARG A 4 -29.80 -45.12 -44.18
CA ARG A 4 -29.97 -44.14 -43.10
C ARG A 4 -28.79 -43.18 -43.07
N LYS A 5 -29.00 -41.99 -43.65
CA LYS A 5 -28.18 -40.80 -43.41
C LYS A 5 -28.28 -40.42 -41.93
N MET A 6 -27.15 -40.32 -41.23
CA MET A 6 -27.07 -39.59 -39.96
C MET A 6 -27.17 -38.09 -40.26
N GLN A 7 -28.15 -37.42 -39.65
CA GLN A 7 -28.21 -35.96 -39.60
C GLN A 7 -27.43 -35.44 -38.38
N PRO A 8 -26.78 -34.27 -38.46
CA PRO A 8 -26.23 -33.60 -37.29
C PRO A 8 -27.37 -33.04 -36.43
N LYS A 9 -27.29 -33.24 -35.12
CA LYS A 9 -28.24 -32.70 -34.15
C LYS A 9 -27.88 -31.24 -33.85
N THR A 10 -28.74 -30.32 -34.25
CA THR A 10 -28.76 -28.94 -33.74
C THR A 10 -29.58 -28.94 -32.45
N LEU A 11 -28.95 -28.62 -31.31
CA LEU A 11 -29.64 -28.50 -30.03
C LEU A 11 -29.78 -27.01 -29.67
N VAL A 12 -31.01 -26.52 -29.66
CA VAL A 12 -31.38 -25.21 -29.09
C VAL A 12 -32.20 -25.51 -27.85
N ILE A 13 -31.71 -25.10 -26.68
CA ILE A 13 -32.47 -25.14 -25.43
C ILE A 13 -32.41 -23.76 -24.80
N SER A 14 -33.59 -23.15 -24.68
CA SER A 14 -33.85 -21.92 -23.96
C SER A 14 -34.67 -22.27 -22.73
N CYS A 15 -34.27 -21.83 -21.53
CA CYS A 15 -35.16 -21.80 -20.38
C CYS A 15 -34.73 -20.73 -19.37
N LEU A 16 -35.59 -19.72 -19.23
CA LEU A 16 -35.63 -18.74 -18.14
C LEU A 16 -36.28 -19.39 -16.91
N VAL A 17 -35.74 -19.19 -15.71
CA VAL A 17 -36.47 -18.83 -14.46
C VAL A 17 -35.48 -18.15 -13.50
N ALA A 18 -35.98 -17.08 -12.86
CA ALA A 18 -35.26 -16.12 -12.05
C ALA A 18 -35.13 -16.48 -10.55
N THR A 19 -34.26 -15.70 -9.89
CA THR A 19 -34.17 -15.33 -8.46
C THR A 19 -33.69 -16.37 -7.43
N ALA A 20 -32.42 -16.26 -7.02
CA ALA A 20 -32.02 -15.66 -5.73
C ALA A 20 -30.49 -15.79 -5.49
N LEU A 21 -29.86 -14.64 -5.23
CA LEU A 21 -28.64 -14.34 -4.45
C LEU A 21 -27.59 -15.45 -4.17
N PHE A 22 -26.35 -15.12 -4.55
CA PHE A 22 -25.07 -15.77 -4.20
C PHE A 22 -24.80 -17.18 -4.74
N ILE A 23 -24.52 -17.30 -6.05
CA ILE A 23 -23.63 -18.37 -6.56
C ILE A 23 -22.77 -17.78 -7.69
N SER A 24 -21.46 -17.93 -7.54
CA SER A 24 -20.44 -17.75 -8.57
C SER A 24 -20.81 -18.48 -9.87
N ALA A 25 -21.20 -17.75 -10.90
CA ALA A 25 -21.28 -18.26 -12.27
C ALA A 25 -20.17 -17.64 -13.11
N ASN A 26 -18.95 -18.17 -12.92
CA ASN A 26 -17.85 -18.03 -13.87
C ASN A 26 -18.21 -18.78 -15.15
N GLN A 27 -18.73 -18.08 -16.16
CA GLN A 27 -18.63 -18.59 -17.53
C GLN A 27 -17.35 -18.07 -18.17
N GLN A 28 -16.42 -19.01 -18.29
CA GLN A 28 -15.11 -18.94 -18.93
C GLN A 28 -15.27 -18.72 -20.45
N ALA A 29 -14.22 -18.20 -21.09
CA ALA A 29 -13.85 -18.71 -22.41
C ALA A 29 -13.54 -20.20 -22.24
N ARG A 30 -14.53 -21.06 -22.47
CA ARG A 30 -14.28 -22.50 -22.58
C ARG A 30 -13.70 -22.76 -23.96
N ALA A 31 -12.48 -23.28 -24.02
CA ALA A 31 -12.23 -24.34 -25.00
C ALA A 31 -13.14 -25.49 -24.55
N GLU A 32 -14.31 -25.61 -25.18
CA GLU A 32 -15.32 -26.63 -24.82
C GLU A 32 -14.90 -28.05 -25.20
N ASP A 33 -13.65 -28.25 -25.63
CA ASP A 33 -13.18 -29.52 -26.16
C ASP A 33 -11.74 -29.80 -25.69
N ALA A 34 -11.52 -30.99 -25.13
CA ALA A 34 -10.18 -31.51 -24.79
C ALA A 34 -9.26 -31.64 -26.03
N ASP A 35 -9.86 -31.42 -27.21
CA ASP A 35 -9.23 -31.49 -28.51
C ASP A 35 -8.52 -30.19 -28.93
N PHE A 36 -8.57 -29.10 -28.15
CA PHE A 36 -7.89 -27.85 -28.47
C PHE A 36 -7.13 -27.24 -27.29
N ASP A 37 -5.92 -26.77 -27.57
CA ASP A 37 -5.17 -25.89 -26.70
C ASP A 37 -5.09 -24.48 -27.29
N THR A 38 -4.68 -23.51 -26.47
CA THR A 38 -4.51 -22.12 -26.90
C THR A 38 -3.15 -21.53 -26.56
N VAL A 39 -2.71 -20.59 -27.38
CA VAL A 39 -1.50 -19.77 -27.22
C VAL A 39 -1.90 -18.31 -27.31
N TYR A 40 -1.55 -17.50 -26.31
CA TYR A 40 -1.83 -16.07 -26.28
C TYR A 40 -0.55 -15.25 -26.37
N ASN A 41 -0.55 -14.26 -27.25
CA ASN A 41 0.42 -13.16 -27.25
C ASN A 41 -0.37 -11.86 -27.20
N ILE A 42 -0.25 -11.11 -26.10
CA ILE A 42 -1.05 -9.92 -25.83
C ILE A 42 -0.13 -8.71 -25.71
N ASP A 43 -0.37 -7.71 -26.55
CA ASP A 43 0.27 -6.40 -26.48
C ASP A 43 -0.68 -5.39 -25.82
N TYR A 44 -0.27 -4.83 -24.69
CA TYR A 44 -0.87 -3.63 -24.10
C TYR A 44 0.02 -2.43 -24.41
N GLN A 45 -0.43 -1.58 -25.34
CA GLN A 45 0.24 -0.34 -25.69
C GLN A 45 -0.45 0.83 -25.00
N LEU A 46 0.20 1.44 -24.03
CA LEU A 46 -0.27 2.69 -23.46
C LEU A 46 0.03 3.85 -24.42
N GLU A 47 -0.96 4.68 -24.67
CA GLU A 47 -0.84 5.93 -25.41
C GLU A 47 -0.62 7.11 -24.44
N GLU A 48 0.01 8.19 -24.90
CA GLU A 48 0.20 9.44 -24.12
C GLU A 48 -1.13 10.05 -23.63
N SER A 49 -2.25 9.70 -24.28
CA SER A 49 -3.61 10.08 -23.88
C SER A 49 -4.09 9.37 -22.60
N GLY A 50 -3.38 8.35 -22.13
CA GLY A 50 -3.81 7.44 -21.06
C GLY A 50 -4.72 6.29 -21.53
N GLU A 51 -5.05 6.24 -22.82
CA GLU A 51 -5.78 5.12 -23.44
C GLU A 51 -4.84 3.92 -23.66
N VAL A 52 -5.35 2.71 -23.48
CA VAL A 52 -4.61 1.47 -23.73
C VAL A 52 -5.17 0.80 -24.97
N ALA A 53 -4.33 0.67 -26.00
CA ALA A 53 -4.62 -0.17 -27.15
C ALA A 53 -4.16 -1.61 -26.86
N VAL A 54 -5.09 -2.55 -26.95
CA VAL A 54 -4.85 -3.98 -26.70
C VAL A 54 -4.90 -4.73 -28.03
N SER A 55 -3.92 -5.59 -28.28
CA SER A 55 -3.89 -6.50 -29.42
C SER A 55 -3.58 -7.90 -28.92
N GLU A 56 -4.55 -8.81 -29.04
CA GLU A 56 -4.46 -10.20 -28.63
C GLU A 56 -4.33 -11.09 -29.85
N THR A 57 -3.21 -11.78 -30.00
CA THR A 57 -3.02 -12.82 -31.02
C THR A 57 -3.24 -14.18 -30.38
N ILE A 58 -4.35 -14.84 -30.74
CA ILE A 58 -4.78 -16.12 -30.20
C ILE A 58 -4.51 -17.23 -31.22
N GLY A 59 -3.69 -18.19 -30.82
CA GLY A 59 -3.46 -19.44 -31.53
C GLY A 59 -4.31 -20.57 -30.99
N ILE A 60 -5.15 -21.16 -31.82
CA ILE A 60 -5.94 -22.36 -31.50
C ILE A 60 -5.19 -23.56 -32.05
N VAL A 61 -4.64 -24.38 -31.17
CA VAL A 61 -3.82 -25.55 -31.49
C VAL A 61 -4.68 -26.80 -31.43
N ASN A 62 -4.83 -27.48 -32.56
CA ASN A 62 -5.63 -28.69 -32.64
C ASN A 62 -4.86 -29.89 -32.07
N GLN A 63 -5.40 -30.54 -31.05
CA GLN A 63 -4.85 -31.75 -30.42
C GLN A 63 -5.41 -33.05 -31.01
N SER A 64 -6.46 -32.96 -31.82
CA SER A 64 -7.16 -34.09 -32.42
C SER A 64 -7.08 -34.07 -33.95
N PRO A 65 -6.82 -35.22 -34.61
CA PRO A 65 -6.93 -35.31 -36.07
C PRO A 65 -8.39 -35.30 -36.56
N ALA A 66 -9.36 -35.48 -35.67
CA ALA A 66 -10.78 -35.66 -36.02
C ALA A 66 -11.65 -34.41 -35.76
N SER A 67 -11.12 -33.42 -35.06
CA SER A 67 -11.87 -32.25 -34.60
C SER A 67 -11.43 -31.00 -35.34
N VAL A 68 -12.37 -30.08 -35.56
CA VAL A 68 -12.15 -28.85 -36.30
C VAL A 68 -12.80 -27.70 -35.54
N PRO A 69 -12.08 -26.61 -35.21
CA PRO A 69 -12.66 -25.52 -34.45
C PRO A 69 -13.63 -24.75 -35.33
N SER A 70 -14.86 -24.54 -34.83
CA SER A 70 -15.95 -23.90 -35.59
C SER A 70 -16.18 -22.44 -35.20
N ALA A 71 -15.87 -22.08 -33.96
CA ALA A 71 -15.89 -20.71 -33.47
C ALA A 71 -14.94 -20.55 -32.28
N PHE A 72 -14.50 -19.31 -32.04
CA PHE A 72 -13.83 -18.88 -30.82
C PHE A 72 -14.74 -17.90 -30.08
N THR A 73 -14.74 -17.92 -28.76
CA THR A 73 -15.51 -16.96 -27.95
C THR A 73 -14.66 -16.44 -26.81
N GLU A 74 -14.64 -15.12 -26.70
CA GLU A 74 -13.96 -14.40 -25.64
C GLU A 74 -14.97 -13.57 -24.86
N VAL A 75 -14.77 -13.48 -23.55
CA VAL A 75 -15.57 -12.65 -22.65
C VAL A 75 -14.64 -11.75 -21.88
N ILE A 76 -14.69 -10.47 -22.22
CA ILE A 76 -13.97 -9.41 -21.52
C ILE A 76 -14.88 -8.90 -20.41
N LYS A 77 -14.41 -8.99 -19.15
CA LYS A 77 -15.20 -8.63 -17.95
C LYS A 77 -14.58 -7.43 -17.25
N ASN A 78 -15.43 -6.61 -16.62
CA ASN A 78 -15.03 -5.52 -15.74
C ASN A 78 -14.15 -4.42 -16.38
N ILE A 79 -14.09 -4.37 -17.70
CA ILE A 79 -13.48 -3.27 -18.45
C ILE A 79 -14.35 -2.88 -19.63
N SER A 80 -14.47 -1.58 -19.84
CA SER A 80 -15.17 -0.99 -20.97
C SER A 80 -14.22 -0.98 -22.17
N VAL A 81 -14.64 -1.61 -23.26
CA VAL A 81 -13.85 -1.72 -24.49
C VAL A 81 -14.60 -1.13 -25.68
N TYR A 82 -13.86 -0.54 -26.60
CA TYR A 82 -14.38 0.05 -27.83
C TYR A 82 -13.38 -0.11 -28.97
N ASN A 83 -13.78 0.26 -30.19
CA ASN A 83 -12.98 0.07 -31.42
C ASN A 83 -12.52 -1.39 -31.60
N ILE A 84 -13.39 -2.34 -31.27
CA ILE A 84 -13.11 -3.78 -31.37
C ILE A 84 -12.98 -4.16 -32.85
N LYS A 85 -11.89 -4.84 -33.20
CA LYS A 85 -11.61 -5.41 -34.51
C LYS A 85 -11.19 -6.86 -34.35
N VAL A 86 -11.70 -7.73 -35.21
CA VAL A 86 -11.28 -9.13 -35.29
C VAL A 86 -10.62 -9.34 -36.64
N LEU A 87 -9.39 -9.85 -36.64
CA LEU A 87 -8.52 -9.90 -37.81
C LEU A 87 -7.93 -11.30 -37.98
N THR A 88 -7.51 -11.63 -39.20
CA THR A 88 -6.64 -12.78 -39.49
C THR A 88 -5.18 -12.47 -39.14
N ALA A 89 -4.31 -13.48 -39.20
CA ALA A 89 -2.86 -13.31 -39.11
C ALA A 89 -2.25 -12.41 -40.22
N LYS A 90 -3.02 -12.10 -41.28
CA LYS A 90 -2.62 -11.19 -42.38
C LYS A 90 -3.30 -9.82 -42.29
N ASP A 91 -3.89 -9.49 -41.13
CA ASP A 91 -4.60 -8.23 -40.89
C ASP A 91 -5.86 -8.00 -41.74
N GLU A 92 -6.47 -9.07 -42.22
CA GLU A 92 -7.77 -9.02 -42.91
C GLU A 92 -8.91 -9.12 -41.89
N GLU A 93 -9.95 -8.30 -42.03
CA GLU A 93 -11.06 -8.28 -41.07
C GLU A 93 -11.96 -9.52 -41.18
N LEU A 94 -12.28 -10.11 -40.03
CA LEU A 94 -13.14 -11.28 -39.89
C LEU A 94 -14.53 -10.86 -39.42
N GLN A 95 -15.55 -11.56 -39.92
CA GLN A 95 -16.90 -11.46 -39.39
C GLN A 95 -16.90 -11.92 -37.91
N SER A 96 -17.57 -11.16 -37.04
CA SER A 96 -17.69 -11.49 -35.62
C SER A 96 -19.04 -11.01 -35.06
N GLU A 97 -19.54 -11.71 -34.04
CA GLU A 97 -20.70 -11.29 -33.27
C GLU A 97 -20.22 -10.65 -31.97
N ILE A 98 -20.46 -9.36 -31.79
CA ILE A 98 -20.07 -8.62 -30.58
C ILE A 98 -21.34 -8.24 -29.80
N ARG A 99 -21.37 -8.57 -28.51
CA ARG A 99 -22.46 -8.18 -27.59
C ARG A 99 -21.86 -7.55 -26.34
N GLN A 100 -22.34 -6.38 -25.96
CA GLN A 100 -21.92 -5.66 -24.76
C GLN A 100 -23.11 -5.54 -23.80
N THR A 101 -22.89 -5.76 -22.51
CA THR A 101 -23.88 -5.48 -21.46
C THR A 101 -23.62 -4.14 -20.79
N GLU A 102 -24.61 -3.57 -20.07
CA GLU A 102 -24.46 -2.29 -19.37
C GLU A 102 -23.61 -2.40 -18.08
N SER A 103 -22.98 -1.28 -17.69
CA SER A 103 -21.83 -1.15 -16.78
C SER A 103 -21.99 -1.66 -15.32
N PRO A 104 -20.96 -2.30 -14.72
CA PRO A 104 -19.76 -2.83 -15.37
C PRO A 104 -20.15 -4.05 -16.22
N GLY A 105 -20.04 -3.87 -17.54
CA GLY A 105 -20.56 -4.81 -18.51
C GLY A 105 -19.55 -5.89 -18.89
N GLU A 106 -20.06 -6.96 -19.48
CA GLU A 106 -19.28 -7.98 -20.17
C GLU A 106 -19.33 -7.66 -21.67
N THR A 107 -18.18 -7.75 -22.35
CA THR A 107 -18.11 -7.76 -23.81
C THR A 107 -17.85 -9.18 -24.28
N HIS A 108 -18.85 -9.76 -24.96
CA HIS A 108 -18.78 -11.07 -25.57
C HIS A 108 -18.41 -10.93 -27.04
N ILE A 109 -17.31 -11.54 -27.45
CA ILE A 109 -16.83 -11.56 -28.84
C ILE A 109 -16.86 -13.00 -29.30
N LYS A 110 -17.69 -13.30 -30.30
CA LYS A 110 -17.75 -14.61 -30.93
C LYS A 110 -17.25 -14.52 -32.37
N VAL A 111 -16.23 -15.31 -32.68
CA VAL A 111 -15.54 -15.32 -33.98
C VAL A 111 -15.80 -16.66 -34.67
N PRO A 112 -16.65 -16.71 -35.71
CA PRO A 112 -16.79 -17.91 -36.54
C PRO A 112 -15.47 -18.25 -37.25
N ILE A 113 -15.06 -19.52 -37.20
CA ILE A 113 -13.83 -20.00 -37.85
C ILE A 113 -14.22 -20.74 -39.12
N THR A 114 -14.02 -20.09 -40.27
CA THR A 114 -14.46 -20.61 -41.57
C THR A 114 -13.38 -21.43 -42.30
N ASN A 115 -12.10 -21.12 -42.08
CA ASN A 115 -10.96 -21.79 -42.72
C ASN A 115 -9.88 -22.21 -41.70
N PRO A 116 -10.16 -23.21 -40.84
CA PRO A 116 -9.21 -23.66 -39.83
C PRO A 116 -8.06 -24.48 -40.44
N SER A 117 -6.89 -24.41 -39.80
CA SER A 117 -5.78 -25.31 -40.09
C SER A 117 -6.10 -26.72 -39.57
N ILE A 118 -6.13 -27.72 -40.46
CA ILE A 118 -6.56 -29.10 -40.14
C ILE A 118 -5.36 -29.98 -39.79
N GLY A 119 -5.50 -30.76 -38.73
CA GLY A 119 -4.55 -31.80 -38.31
C GLY A 119 -3.94 -31.53 -36.94
N LYS A 120 -3.54 -32.61 -36.26
CA LYS A 120 -2.92 -32.53 -34.93
C LYS A 120 -1.65 -31.65 -34.97
N GLY A 121 -1.54 -30.74 -34.00
CA GLY A 121 -0.48 -29.74 -33.88
C GLY A 121 -0.62 -28.54 -34.82
N LYS A 122 -1.64 -28.48 -35.68
CA LYS A 122 -1.85 -27.31 -36.53
C LYS A 122 -2.50 -26.17 -35.75
N LYS A 123 -2.01 -24.95 -36.02
CA LYS A 123 -2.44 -23.71 -35.39
C LYS A 123 -3.36 -22.93 -36.34
N THR A 124 -4.53 -22.54 -35.85
CA THR A 124 -5.38 -21.51 -36.46
C THR A 124 -5.18 -20.23 -35.66
N GLU A 125 -4.91 -19.11 -36.31
CA GLU A 125 -4.61 -17.86 -35.62
C GLU A 125 -5.66 -16.79 -35.93
N ILE A 126 -6.12 -16.12 -34.88
CA ILE A 126 -7.01 -14.96 -34.93
C ILE A 126 -6.40 -13.84 -34.10
N ARG A 127 -6.71 -12.60 -34.46
CA ARG A 127 -6.27 -11.42 -33.72
C ARG A 127 -7.47 -10.58 -33.30
N ILE A 128 -7.55 -10.23 -32.03
CA ILE A 128 -8.59 -9.38 -31.48
C ILE A 128 -7.91 -8.09 -31.00
N ALA A 129 -8.34 -6.94 -31.51
CA ALA A 129 -7.78 -5.65 -31.14
C ALA A 129 -8.89 -4.72 -30.62
N TYR A 130 -8.63 -3.99 -29.55
CA TYR A 130 -9.58 -3.04 -28.96
C TYR A 130 -8.86 -1.94 -28.19
N LYS A 131 -9.61 -0.91 -27.76
CA LYS A 131 -9.13 0.19 -26.91
C LYS A 131 -9.92 0.24 -25.62
N THR A 132 -9.27 0.68 -24.54
CA THR A 132 -9.89 0.88 -23.22
C THR A 132 -9.21 2.00 -22.44
N LYS A 133 -9.94 2.64 -21.53
CA LYS A 133 -9.42 3.63 -20.57
C LYS A 133 -9.38 3.10 -19.13
N ASP A 134 -9.82 1.86 -18.92
CA ASP A 134 -10.08 1.35 -17.57
C ASP A 134 -8.83 0.69 -16.96
N LEU A 135 -7.81 0.42 -17.77
CA LEU A 135 -6.56 -0.24 -17.36
C LEU A 135 -5.49 0.72 -16.84
N ALA A 136 -5.57 2.01 -17.18
CA ALA A 136 -4.58 3.00 -16.79
C ALA A 136 -5.27 4.19 -16.11
N SER A 137 -4.63 4.74 -15.09
CA SER A 137 -5.13 5.95 -14.43
C SER A 137 -3.99 6.82 -13.94
N LYS A 138 -4.22 8.13 -14.04
CA LYS A 138 -3.28 9.15 -13.59
C LYS A 138 -3.82 9.82 -12.33
N THR A 139 -3.06 9.79 -11.25
CA THR A 139 -3.33 10.57 -10.04
C THR A 139 -2.19 11.57 -9.87
N GLY A 140 -2.47 12.86 -10.02
CA GLY A 140 -1.43 13.90 -10.02
C GLY A 140 -0.33 13.61 -11.04
N ARG A 141 0.87 13.29 -10.56
CA ARG A 141 2.05 13.04 -11.42
C ARG A 141 2.33 11.56 -11.64
N ILE A 142 1.54 10.68 -11.03
CA ILE A 142 1.79 9.24 -11.02
C ILE A 142 0.77 8.53 -11.91
N LEU A 143 1.30 7.72 -12.82
CA LEU A 143 0.53 6.82 -13.66
C LEU A 143 0.53 5.44 -13.03
N THR A 144 -0.65 4.85 -12.86
CA THR A 144 -0.81 3.46 -12.44
C THR A 144 -1.57 2.68 -13.50
N ILE A 145 -1.01 1.54 -13.89
CA ILE A 145 -1.58 0.56 -14.80
C ILE A 145 -1.96 -0.66 -13.98
N HIS A 146 -3.20 -1.11 -14.13
CA HIS A 146 -3.70 -2.34 -13.52
C HIS A 146 -4.34 -3.22 -14.59
N ILE A 147 -3.70 -4.35 -14.87
CA ILE A 147 -4.22 -5.40 -15.75
C ILE A 147 -4.68 -6.54 -14.83
N PRO A 148 -6.00 -6.80 -14.75
CA PRO A 148 -6.54 -7.85 -13.89
C PRO A 148 -5.94 -9.21 -14.21
N LYS A 149 -5.91 -10.09 -13.19
CA LYS A 149 -5.53 -11.49 -13.39
C LYS A 149 -6.51 -12.16 -14.35
N SER A 150 -5.98 -12.75 -15.41
CA SER A 150 -6.76 -13.63 -16.29
C SER A 150 -6.70 -15.08 -15.76
N PRO A 151 -7.82 -15.84 -15.78
CA PRO A 151 -7.81 -17.24 -15.40
C PRO A 151 -7.02 -18.07 -16.42
N ILE A 152 -5.80 -18.47 -16.06
CA ILE A 152 -4.95 -19.30 -16.93
C ILE A 152 -5.27 -20.78 -16.68
N SER A 153 -5.85 -21.47 -17.67
CA SER A 153 -6.15 -22.91 -17.59
C SER A 153 -4.96 -23.78 -18.04
N ASP A 154 -5.04 -25.09 -17.77
CA ASP A 154 -4.02 -26.05 -18.22
C ASP A 154 -3.95 -26.19 -19.76
N HIS A 155 -5.05 -25.89 -20.46
CA HIS A 155 -5.16 -25.89 -21.93
C HIS A 155 -4.53 -24.67 -22.60
N ILE A 156 -4.03 -23.70 -21.83
CA ILE A 156 -3.26 -22.57 -22.36
C ILE A 156 -1.79 -22.97 -22.37
N GLN A 157 -1.20 -23.29 -23.52
CA GLN A 157 0.21 -23.70 -23.62
C GLN A 157 1.15 -22.53 -23.30
N GLU A 158 0.87 -21.37 -23.89
CA GLU A 158 1.66 -20.16 -23.74
C GLU A 158 0.75 -18.96 -23.47
N TYR A 159 1.23 -18.06 -22.60
CA TYR A 159 0.53 -16.84 -22.23
C TYR A 159 1.56 -15.73 -22.07
N ASN A 160 1.83 -15.01 -23.15
CA ASN A 160 2.84 -13.97 -23.21
C ASN A 160 2.17 -12.60 -23.22
N VAL A 161 2.63 -11.70 -22.35
CA VAL A 161 2.10 -10.34 -22.26
C VAL A 161 3.25 -9.34 -22.39
N ALA A 162 3.09 -8.38 -23.29
CA ALA A 162 3.98 -7.24 -23.44
C ALA A 162 3.23 -5.98 -23.02
N LEU A 163 3.73 -5.28 -22.00
CA LEU A 163 3.25 -3.97 -21.58
C LEU A 163 4.25 -2.92 -22.07
N LYS A 164 3.79 -2.03 -22.95
CA LYS A 164 4.58 -0.96 -23.56
C LYS A 164 4.11 0.39 -23.01
N VAL A 165 5.03 1.12 -22.38
CA VAL A 165 4.72 2.36 -21.65
C VAL A 165 5.62 3.49 -22.15
N PRO A 166 5.05 4.58 -22.70
CA PRO A 166 5.83 5.70 -23.21
C PRO A 166 6.78 6.31 -22.18
N ARG A 167 7.95 6.77 -22.64
CA ARG A 167 8.97 7.41 -21.80
C ARG A 167 8.46 8.65 -21.06
N GLY A 168 7.45 9.34 -21.60
CA GLY A 168 6.85 10.55 -21.02
C GLY A 168 6.27 10.35 -19.63
N PHE A 169 5.92 9.11 -19.24
CA PHE A 169 5.36 8.80 -17.93
C PHE A 169 6.40 8.68 -16.80
N GLY A 170 7.68 8.81 -17.10
CA GLY A 170 8.75 8.76 -16.12
C GLY A 170 9.17 7.34 -15.72
N PRO A 171 10.02 7.19 -14.69
CA PRO A 171 10.60 5.92 -14.29
C PRO A 171 9.59 4.98 -13.64
N ILE A 172 9.89 3.67 -13.66
CA ILE A 172 9.13 2.68 -12.90
C ILE A 172 9.30 2.94 -11.40
N VAL A 173 8.20 3.21 -10.73
CA VAL A 173 8.07 3.31 -9.27
C VAL A 173 7.96 1.90 -8.68
N SER A 174 6.96 1.16 -9.15
CA SER A 174 6.68 -0.21 -8.72
C SER A 174 6.18 -1.03 -9.89
N ILE A 175 6.45 -2.33 -9.85
CA ILE A 175 5.91 -3.30 -10.79
C ILE A 175 5.76 -4.65 -10.11
N SER A 176 4.61 -5.27 -10.30
CA SER A 176 4.34 -6.64 -9.87
C SER A 176 3.41 -7.33 -10.86
N PRO A 177 3.59 -8.64 -11.13
CA PRO A 177 4.75 -9.44 -10.74
C PRO A 177 6.05 -8.89 -11.35
N LYS A 178 7.22 -9.43 -10.97
CA LYS A 178 8.48 -9.03 -11.61
C LYS A 178 8.44 -9.47 -13.09
N PRO A 179 8.67 -8.57 -14.05
CA PRO A 179 8.70 -8.95 -15.46
C PRO A 179 9.88 -9.90 -15.73
N VAL A 180 9.73 -10.80 -16.70
CA VAL A 180 10.82 -11.65 -17.17
C VAL A 180 11.88 -10.84 -17.92
N LEU A 181 11.45 -9.73 -18.52
CA LEU A 181 12.32 -8.74 -19.15
C LEU A 181 11.79 -7.33 -18.89
N GLU A 182 12.68 -6.46 -18.42
CA GLU A 182 12.47 -5.02 -18.35
C GLU A 182 13.48 -4.37 -19.30
N LYS A 183 12.99 -3.73 -20.37
CA LYS A 183 13.84 -3.06 -21.36
C LYS A 183 13.39 -1.61 -21.50
N MET A 184 14.35 -0.69 -21.46
CA MET A 184 14.14 0.71 -21.81
C MET A 184 14.62 0.93 -23.25
N GLU A 185 13.73 1.40 -24.12
CA GLU A 185 14.03 1.80 -25.50
C GLU A 185 13.84 3.32 -25.66
N GLU A 186 14.05 3.85 -26.88
CA GLU A 186 13.88 5.28 -27.15
C GLU A 186 12.43 5.75 -26.88
N GLU A 187 11.45 4.94 -27.28
CA GLU A 187 10.03 5.24 -27.16
C GLU A 187 9.48 5.04 -25.73
N GLY A 188 10.12 4.20 -24.91
CA GLY A 188 9.66 3.90 -23.56
C GLY A 188 10.06 2.53 -23.02
N TYR A 189 9.31 2.05 -22.04
CA TYR A 189 9.50 0.75 -21.43
C TYR A 189 8.81 -0.35 -22.22
N ILE A 190 9.48 -1.48 -22.38
CA ILE A 190 8.90 -2.75 -22.80
C ILE A 190 9.07 -3.76 -21.65
N LEU A 191 7.94 -4.22 -21.13
CA LEU A 191 7.85 -5.08 -19.95
C LEU A 191 7.21 -6.39 -20.37
N LEU A 192 7.97 -7.48 -20.31
CA LEU A 192 7.51 -8.80 -20.74
C LEU A 192 7.16 -9.67 -19.55
N PHE A 193 6.04 -10.37 -19.67
CA PHE A 193 5.53 -11.33 -18.70
C PHE A 193 5.15 -12.61 -19.43
N ASN A 194 5.18 -13.72 -18.71
CA ASN A 194 4.81 -15.02 -19.24
C ASN A 194 3.82 -15.76 -18.30
N LYS A 195 3.37 -16.93 -18.76
CA LYS A 195 2.45 -17.81 -18.04
C LYS A 195 2.87 -18.07 -16.59
N GLN A 196 4.16 -18.26 -16.33
CA GLN A 196 4.67 -18.55 -14.99
C GLN A 196 4.56 -17.33 -14.07
N THR A 197 4.89 -16.13 -14.56
CA THR A 197 4.77 -14.90 -13.77
C THR A 197 3.32 -14.50 -13.51
N LEU A 198 2.39 -14.81 -14.42
CA LEU A 198 0.99 -14.39 -14.37
C LEU A 198 0.04 -15.47 -13.82
N LYS A 199 0.56 -16.64 -13.42
CA LYS A 199 -0.24 -17.74 -12.88
C LYS A 199 -1.08 -17.32 -11.68
N ASP A 200 -0.46 -16.57 -10.77
CA ASP A 200 -1.06 -16.24 -9.48
C ASP A 200 -1.54 -14.78 -9.38
N TYR A 201 -1.05 -13.89 -10.24
CA TYR A 201 -1.22 -12.43 -10.12
C TYR A 201 -1.61 -11.75 -11.44
N GLY A 202 -2.33 -10.62 -11.35
CA GLY A 202 -2.45 -9.64 -12.43
C GLY A 202 -1.25 -8.67 -12.45
N ILE A 203 -1.15 -7.84 -13.48
CA ILE A 203 -0.06 -6.85 -13.58
C ILE A 203 -0.49 -5.54 -12.91
N SER A 204 0.33 -5.03 -12.01
CA SER A 204 0.25 -3.70 -11.45
C SER A 204 1.57 -2.99 -11.69
N ALA A 205 1.56 -1.86 -12.38
CA ALA A 205 2.75 -1.08 -12.68
C ALA A 205 2.51 0.41 -12.45
N THR A 206 3.40 1.05 -11.71
CA THR A 206 3.32 2.48 -11.39
C THR A 206 4.54 3.20 -11.93
N PHE A 207 4.33 4.36 -12.55
CA PHE A 207 5.34 5.18 -13.19
C PHE A 207 5.27 6.63 -12.69
N GLY A 208 6.44 7.27 -12.60
CA GLY A 208 6.59 8.68 -12.29
C GLY A 208 7.80 8.95 -11.39
N ASP A 209 8.31 10.19 -11.43
CA ASP A 209 9.49 10.58 -10.66
C ASP A 209 9.18 10.81 -9.17
N TYR A 210 8.10 11.55 -8.92
CA TYR A 210 7.66 11.98 -7.59
C TYR A 210 6.18 12.36 -7.63
N GLN A 211 5.53 12.32 -6.48
CA GLN A 211 4.15 12.79 -6.30
C GLN A 211 4.15 14.08 -5.49
N ILE A 212 3.27 15.01 -5.83
CA ILE A 212 2.98 16.18 -4.99
C ILE A 212 1.67 15.94 -4.26
N MET A 213 1.70 16.12 -2.94
CA MET A 213 0.53 16.04 -2.08
C MET A 213 0.33 17.40 -1.39
N ALA A 214 -0.73 18.12 -1.75
CA ALA A 214 -1.13 19.30 -1.00
C ALA A 214 -1.97 18.86 0.20
N PHE A 215 -1.65 19.36 1.38
CA PHE A 215 -2.30 18.99 2.63
C PHE A 215 -2.99 20.19 3.30
N ASP A 216 -4.15 19.93 3.89
CA ASP A 216 -4.87 20.77 4.84
C ASP A 216 -5.18 19.90 6.07
N LEU A 217 -4.42 20.11 7.14
CA LEU A 217 -4.40 19.29 8.35
C LEU A 217 -4.99 20.08 9.52
N LYS A 218 -5.99 19.52 10.18
CA LYS A 218 -6.63 20.10 11.36
C LYS A 218 -6.24 19.36 12.63
N TYR A 219 -5.95 20.12 13.67
CA TYR A 219 -5.59 19.65 15.01
C TYR A 219 -6.55 20.27 16.00
N THR A 220 -7.56 19.53 16.46
CA THR A 220 -8.50 20.01 17.46
C THR A 220 -7.98 19.71 18.86
N LEU A 221 -7.46 20.75 19.52
CA LEU A 221 -6.85 20.68 20.84
C LEU A 221 -7.84 21.18 21.90
N GLN A 222 -7.93 20.45 23.02
CA GLN A 222 -8.80 20.84 24.13
C GLN A 222 -8.05 20.83 25.46
N ASN A 223 -8.29 21.85 26.27
CA ASN A 223 -7.87 21.90 27.66
C ASN A 223 -9.06 21.54 28.57
N GLY A 224 -9.05 20.34 29.15
CA GLY A 224 -10.06 19.91 30.11
C GLY A 224 -9.94 20.58 31.49
N SER A 225 -8.82 21.23 31.81
CA SER A 225 -8.57 21.88 33.10
C SER A 225 -9.22 23.27 33.17
N VAL A 226 -9.46 23.77 34.39
CA VAL A 226 -9.84 25.18 34.62
C VAL A 226 -8.64 26.13 34.58
N PHE A 227 -7.42 25.61 34.66
CA PHE A 227 -6.19 26.37 34.53
C PHE A 227 -5.67 26.33 33.10
N ALA A 228 -4.87 27.33 32.72
CA ALA A 228 -4.21 27.32 31.41
C ALA A 228 -3.27 26.11 31.29
N ALA A 229 -3.22 25.52 30.10
CA ALA A 229 -2.38 24.37 29.79
C ALA A 229 -1.72 24.55 28.43
N THR A 230 -0.59 23.90 28.26
CA THR A 230 0.09 23.82 26.98
C THR A 230 -0.32 22.51 26.29
N LYS A 231 -0.59 22.58 24.99
CA LYS A 231 -0.80 21.42 24.14
C LYS A 231 0.18 21.48 22.98
N GLU A 232 0.55 20.31 22.49
CA GLU A 232 1.47 20.16 21.38
C GLU A 232 0.90 19.22 20.31
N PHE A 233 1.40 19.38 19.10
CA PHE A 233 1.07 18.53 17.97
C PHE A 233 2.23 18.46 16.98
N ALA A 234 2.39 17.32 16.32
CA ALA A 234 3.43 17.14 15.30
C ALA A 234 3.01 17.76 13.96
N LEU A 235 3.96 18.42 13.30
CA LEU A 235 3.84 18.89 11.93
C LEU A 235 4.56 17.92 10.98
N PRO A 236 4.05 17.73 9.75
CA PRO A 236 4.80 17.00 8.72
C PRO A 236 6.18 17.61 8.52
N MET A 237 7.20 16.76 8.44
CA MET A 237 8.60 17.18 8.37
C MET A 237 9.32 16.57 7.16
N PRO A 238 10.41 17.17 6.68
CA PRO A 238 11.25 16.52 5.68
C PRO A 238 11.84 15.21 6.21
N ILE A 239 11.84 14.16 5.37
CA ILE A 239 12.50 12.88 5.64
C ILE A 239 13.41 12.59 4.45
N GLN A 240 14.70 12.44 4.72
CA GLN A 240 15.72 12.29 3.68
C GLN A 240 15.39 11.11 2.75
N GLY A 241 15.25 11.41 1.46
CA GLY A 241 14.98 10.44 0.40
C GLY A 241 13.54 9.94 0.33
N TYR A 242 12.63 10.43 1.19
CA TYR A 242 11.21 10.02 1.18
C TYR A 242 10.27 11.21 0.94
N GLN A 243 10.47 12.32 1.66
CA GLN A 243 9.61 13.49 1.49
C GLN A 243 10.30 14.82 1.75
N GLU A 244 9.91 15.80 0.96
CA GLU A 244 10.18 17.22 1.19
C GLU A 244 8.91 17.95 1.55
N ILE A 245 8.94 18.78 2.60
CA ILE A 245 7.77 19.54 3.05
C ILE A 245 7.97 21.04 2.80
N ALA A 246 6.88 21.71 2.44
CA ALA A 246 6.71 23.15 2.39
C ALA A 246 5.40 23.52 3.09
N ILE A 247 5.46 24.06 4.31
CA ILE A 247 4.28 24.52 5.05
C ILE A 247 4.00 25.97 4.66
N THR A 248 2.83 26.24 4.11
CA THR A 248 2.44 27.58 3.63
C THR A 248 1.74 28.39 4.71
N SER A 249 1.03 27.75 5.64
CA SER A 249 0.39 28.44 6.77
C SER A 249 0.12 27.53 7.95
N ILE A 250 0.15 28.11 9.15
CA ILE A 250 -0.33 27.50 10.39
C ILE A 250 -1.17 28.56 11.11
N SER A 251 -2.43 28.24 11.41
CA SER A 251 -3.37 29.17 12.05
C SER A 251 -4.27 28.47 13.07
N PRO A 252 -4.37 28.96 14.33
CA PRO A 252 -3.57 30.06 14.88
C PRO A 252 -2.07 29.72 14.96
N THR A 253 -1.23 30.75 14.97
CA THR A 253 0.23 30.60 15.00
C THR A 253 0.68 29.93 16.31
N PRO A 254 1.49 28.87 16.25
CA PRO A 254 2.07 28.25 17.44
C PRO A 254 2.95 29.23 18.22
N THR A 255 2.97 29.07 19.54
CA THR A 255 3.81 29.88 20.43
C THR A 255 5.28 29.46 20.42
N GLU A 256 5.56 28.19 20.12
CA GLU A 256 6.91 27.61 20.08
C GLU A 256 6.91 26.43 19.09
N LEU A 257 8.04 26.21 18.42
CA LEU A 257 8.34 24.98 17.69
C LEU A 257 9.65 24.39 18.23
N TYR A 258 9.72 23.07 18.37
CA TYR A 258 10.95 22.38 18.74
C TYR A 258 11.03 20.99 18.11
N LYS A 259 12.19 20.33 18.20
CA LYS A 259 12.37 18.95 17.76
C LYS A 259 12.39 17.98 18.93
N ASP A 260 11.68 16.88 18.83
CA ASP A 260 11.77 15.79 19.80
C ASP A 260 12.99 14.88 19.54
N ALA A 261 13.11 13.79 20.31
CA ALA A 261 14.22 12.85 20.22
C ALA A 261 14.26 12.05 18.90
N ASP A 262 13.15 12.02 18.15
CA ASP A 262 12.98 11.33 16.87
C ASP A 262 13.09 12.27 15.66
N GLY A 263 13.20 13.56 15.95
CA GLY A 263 13.36 14.64 15.00
C GLY A 263 12.05 15.31 14.60
N ASN A 264 10.90 14.85 15.11
CA ASN A 264 9.60 15.45 14.80
C ASN A 264 9.59 16.92 15.15
N VAL A 265 8.98 17.73 14.29
CA VAL A 265 8.73 19.13 14.59
C VAL A 265 7.43 19.22 15.37
N LEU A 266 7.54 19.53 16.67
CA LEU A 266 6.39 19.74 17.55
C LEU A 266 6.06 21.22 17.65
N ALA A 267 4.78 21.53 17.44
CA ALA A 267 4.22 22.86 17.55
C ALA A 267 3.42 23.01 18.85
N VAL A 268 3.64 24.12 19.55
CA VAL A 268 3.11 24.33 20.90
C VAL A 268 2.07 25.44 20.92
N VAL A 269 0.90 25.16 21.48
CA VAL A 269 -0.19 26.13 21.66
C VAL A 269 -0.57 26.22 23.14
N LYS A 270 -0.72 27.45 23.63
CA LYS A 270 -1.22 27.73 24.97
C LYS A 270 -2.73 27.89 24.93
N LEU A 271 -3.41 27.08 25.73
CA LEU A 271 -4.86 27.10 25.88
C LEU A 271 -5.21 27.63 27.26
N LYS A 272 -6.18 28.54 27.34
CA LYS A 272 -6.84 28.95 28.57
C LYS A 272 -7.60 27.77 29.18
N GLY A 273 -8.03 27.92 30.43
CA GLY A 273 -8.90 26.94 31.08
C GLY A 273 -10.16 26.69 30.25
N LYS A 274 -10.51 25.41 30.08
CA LYS A 274 -11.68 24.93 29.33
C LYS A 274 -11.70 25.32 27.84
N GLU A 275 -10.59 25.84 27.30
CA GLU A 275 -10.53 26.29 25.91
C GLU A 275 -10.40 25.10 24.95
N LYS A 276 -11.03 25.24 23.78
CA LYS A 276 -10.91 24.35 22.62
C LYS A 276 -10.46 25.20 21.43
N VAL A 277 -9.39 24.79 20.76
CA VAL A 277 -8.85 25.45 19.56
C VAL A 277 -8.60 24.42 18.49
N THR A 278 -9.00 24.73 17.26
CA THR A 278 -8.60 23.96 16.08
C THR A 278 -7.50 24.71 15.34
N VAL A 279 -6.31 24.11 15.29
CA VAL A 279 -5.20 24.60 14.48
C VAL A 279 -5.29 23.99 13.09
N THR A 280 -5.08 24.79 12.06
CA THR A 280 -5.01 24.34 10.67
C THR A 280 -3.60 24.57 10.14
N ALA A 281 -2.93 23.52 9.67
CA ALA A 281 -1.67 23.60 8.96
C ALA A 281 -1.88 23.23 7.49
N LYS A 282 -1.48 24.13 6.58
CA LYS A 282 -1.57 23.91 5.14
C LYS A 282 -0.19 23.89 4.50
N GLY A 283 -0.02 23.10 3.45
CA GLY A 283 1.25 23.02 2.75
C GLY A 283 1.24 22.03 1.61
N LYS A 284 2.43 21.75 1.10
CA LYS A 284 2.68 20.75 0.08
C LYS A 284 3.81 19.82 0.52
N ALA A 285 3.73 18.58 0.09
CA ALA A 285 4.76 17.59 0.21
C ALA A 285 5.15 17.07 -1.17
N LYS A 286 6.46 16.92 -1.42
CA LYS A 286 6.98 16.21 -2.58
C LYS A 286 7.49 14.85 -2.10
N ILE A 287 6.83 13.79 -2.55
CA ILE A 287 7.06 12.40 -2.12
C ILE A 287 7.84 11.66 -3.20
N TYR A 288 8.91 11.01 -2.77
CA TYR A 288 9.80 10.24 -3.63
C TYR A 288 9.56 8.75 -3.48
N ALA A 289 9.58 8.02 -4.59
CA ALA A 289 9.74 6.58 -4.54
C ALA A 289 11.21 6.26 -4.17
N LYS A 290 11.42 5.42 -3.16
CA LYS A 290 12.77 5.00 -2.76
C LYS A 290 12.93 3.51 -2.93
N LYS A 291 13.91 3.12 -3.75
CA LYS A 291 14.33 1.74 -3.97
C LYS A 291 15.67 1.49 -3.28
N ILE A 292 15.80 0.33 -2.65
CA ILE A 292 17.05 -0.19 -2.10
C ILE A 292 17.41 -1.51 -2.81
N ASN A 293 18.69 -1.90 -2.73
CA ASN A 293 19.10 -3.27 -3.01
C ASN A 293 19.35 -3.97 -1.65
N PRO A 294 18.53 -4.97 -1.26
CA PRO A 294 18.70 -5.68 0.00
C PRO A 294 20.09 -6.32 0.19
N GLU A 295 20.75 -6.71 -0.90
CA GLU A 295 22.09 -7.31 -0.89
C GLU A 295 23.19 -6.32 -0.46
N LYS A 296 22.90 -5.01 -0.44
CA LYS A 296 23.86 -3.95 -0.08
C LYS A 296 23.81 -3.53 1.39
N GLY A 297 23.09 -4.26 2.24
CA GLY A 297 23.02 -4.00 3.68
C GLY A 297 24.40 -4.00 4.37
N GLY A 298 24.47 -3.30 5.50
CA GLY A 298 25.63 -3.28 6.40
C GLY A 298 25.59 -4.36 7.47
N ALA A 299 26.70 -4.50 8.19
CA ALA A 299 26.82 -5.43 9.32
C ALA A 299 26.35 -4.79 10.63
N PHE A 300 25.99 -5.60 11.62
CA PHE A 300 25.47 -5.12 12.92
C PHE A 300 26.49 -4.32 13.72
N ASP A 301 27.77 -4.67 13.65
CA ASP A 301 28.87 -3.97 14.33
C ASP A 301 29.15 -2.56 13.76
N GLN A 302 28.58 -2.25 12.59
CA GLN A 302 28.66 -0.94 11.95
C GLN A 302 27.54 0.01 12.40
N ILE A 303 26.56 -0.46 13.18
CA ILE A 303 25.47 0.37 13.69
C ILE A 303 26.02 1.34 14.74
N ASP A 304 25.86 2.64 14.49
CA ASP A 304 26.25 3.67 15.46
C ASP A 304 25.46 3.53 16.77
N SER A 305 26.18 3.58 17.89
CA SER A 305 25.63 3.59 19.25
C SER A 305 24.48 4.59 19.47
N ALA A 306 24.45 5.70 18.74
CA ALA A 306 23.38 6.70 18.79
C ALA A 306 21.99 6.12 18.43
N TYR A 307 21.94 4.99 17.72
CA TYR A 307 20.71 4.31 17.33
C TYR A 307 20.27 3.20 18.29
N GLN A 308 21.07 2.85 19.32
CA GLN A 308 20.70 1.81 20.29
C GLN A 308 19.43 2.14 21.10
N LYS A 309 19.08 3.42 21.22
CA LYS A 309 17.80 3.82 21.82
C LYS A 309 16.58 3.25 21.06
N TYR A 310 16.73 2.98 19.76
CA TYR A 310 15.70 2.40 18.90
C TYR A 310 15.68 0.87 18.91
N THR A 311 16.42 0.21 19.82
CA THR A 311 16.31 -1.23 20.07
C THR A 311 15.60 -1.53 21.40
N GLN A 312 15.30 -0.51 22.20
CA GLN A 312 14.69 -0.68 23.53
C GLN A 312 13.20 -1.04 23.42
N PRO A 313 12.66 -1.82 24.38
CA PRO A 313 11.23 -2.09 24.42
C PRO A 313 10.45 -0.84 24.85
N ASP A 314 9.18 -0.78 24.47
CA ASP A 314 8.22 0.19 24.98
C ASP A 314 6.78 -0.38 24.93
N GLY A 315 5.78 0.35 25.41
CA GLY A 315 4.40 -0.09 25.62
C GLY A 315 3.83 -1.03 24.55
N TYR A 316 3.91 -0.66 23.27
CA TYR A 316 3.41 -1.48 22.14
C TYR A 316 4.51 -2.25 21.38
N TRP A 317 5.76 -2.09 21.79
CA TRP A 317 6.93 -2.73 21.19
C TRP A 317 7.62 -3.60 22.23
N GLU A 318 6.98 -4.71 22.61
CA GLU A 318 7.43 -5.58 23.71
C GLU A 318 8.65 -6.44 23.34
N SER A 319 9.72 -5.83 22.78
CA SER A 319 10.89 -6.48 22.17
C SER A 319 11.74 -7.35 23.09
N THR A 320 11.49 -7.31 24.40
CA THR A 320 12.16 -8.18 25.39
C THR A 320 11.30 -9.38 25.81
N ASN A 321 10.06 -9.47 25.30
CA ASN A 321 9.20 -10.62 25.50
C ASN A 321 9.81 -11.87 24.88
N GLN A 322 9.73 -12.99 25.60
CA GLN A 322 10.37 -14.25 25.18
C GLN A 322 9.76 -14.86 23.91
N GLU A 323 8.46 -14.68 23.66
CA GLU A 323 7.80 -15.17 22.43
C GLU A 323 8.28 -14.39 21.21
N LEU A 324 8.30 -13.06 21.30
CA LEU A 324 8.81 -12.18 20.24
C LEU A 324 10.29 -12.45 19.98
N LYS A 325 11.10 -12.60 21.03
CA LYS A 325 12.51 -12.94 20.89
C LYS A 325 12.72 -14.30 20.24
N ALA A 326 11.98 -15.33 20.66
CA ALA A 326 12.09 -16.67 20.07
C ALA A 326 11.73 -16.67 18.57
N VAL A 327 10.71 -15.90 18.18
CA VAL A 327 10.38 -15.72 16.76
C VAL A 327 11.51 -15.01 16.02
N ALA A 328 12.02 -13.89 16.55
CA ALA A 328 13.12 -13.14 15.95
C ALA A 328 14.36 -14.04 15.76
N ASP A 329 14.81 -14.73 16.81
CA ASP A 329 15.94 -15.66 16.78
C ASP A 329 15.75 -16.78 15.74
N SER A 330 14.50 -17.22 15.49
CA SER A 330 14.21 -18.29 14.54
C SER A 330 14.22 -17.86 13.06
N ILE A 331 14.10 -16.57 12.79
CA ILE A 331 13.99 -16.02 11.42
C ILE A 331 15.19 -15.16 11.01
N THR A 332 16.01 -14.71 11.97
CA THR A 332 17.25 -13.97 11.70
C THR A 332 18.47 -14.88 11.77
N ALA A 333 19.57 -14.45 11.15
CA ALA A 333 20.85 -15.14 11.21
C ALA A 333 21.98 -14.15 11.49
N ASP A 334 22.90 -14.51 12.38
CA ASP A 334 23.99 -13.62 12.83
C ASP A 334 24.94 -13.23 11.69
N GLU A 335 25.15 -14.13 10.73
CA GLU A 335 26.02 -13.88 9.56
C GLU A 335 25.36 -13.01 8.47
N SER A 336 24.06 -12.73 8.60
CA SER A 336 23.31 -11.91 7.64
C SER A 336 23.48 -10.42 7.92
N SER A 337 23.38 -9.60 6.87
CA SER A 337 23.34 -8.15 7.01
C SER A 337 22.09 -7.69 7.77
N VAL A 338 22.12 -6.46 8.29
CA VAL A 338 20.97 -5.83 8.96
C VAL A 338 19.75 -5.83 8.05
N THR A 339 19.90 -5.38 6.80
CA THR A 339 18.82 -5.42 5.80
C THR A 339 18.33 -6.83 5.49
N GLN A 340 19.19 -7.83 5.42
CA GLN A 340 18.75 -9.20 5.14
C GLN A 340 17.92 -9.77 6.31
N ASN A 341 18.32 -9.51 7.55
CA ASN A 341 17.52 -9.89 8.72
C ASN A 341 16.20 -9.13 8.79
N ALA A 342 16.18 -7.83 8.45
CA ALA A 342 14.95 -7.06 8.32
C ALA A 342 14.01 -7.62 7.24
N LEU A 343 14.56 -8.11 6.11
CA LEU A 343 13.79 -8.76 5.05
C LEU A 343 13.16 -10.07 5.53
N ASN A 344 13.88 -10.88 6.31
CA ASN A 344 13.35 -12.11 6.86
C ASN A 344 12.19 -11.85 7.83
N ILE A 345 12.31 -10.82 8.69
CA ILE A 345 11.25 -10.36 9.60
C ILE A 345 10.03 -9.90 8.82
N TYR A 346 10.24 -9.04 7.81
CA TYR A 346 9.17 -8.58 6.92
C TYR A 346 8.44 -9.75 6.25
N ALA A 347 9.18 -10.68 5.67
CA ALA A 347 8.63 -11.85 4.98
C ALA A 347 7.84 -12.76 5.94
N TYR A 348 8.31 -12.92 7.18
CA TYR A 348 7.57 -13.64 8.21
C TYR A 348 6.21 -12.99 8.50
N ILE A 349 6.16 -11.67 8.67
CA ILE A 349 4.91 -10.94 8.95
C ILE A 349 3.94 -11.06 7.78
N VAL A 350 4.41 -10.77 6.54
CA VAL A 350 3.60 -10.88 5.32
C VAL A 350 3.05 -12.29 5.12
N LYS A 351 3.81 -13.32 5.51
CA LYS A 351 3.35 -14.71 5.40
C LYS A 351 2.34 -15.08 6.48
N ASN A 352 2.54 -14.66 7.72
CA ASN A 352 1.86 -15.24 8.89
C ASN A 352 0.76 -14.38 9.51
N ILE A 353 0.68 -13.09 9.16
CA ILE A 353 -0.30 -12.17 9.74
C ILE A 353 -1.32 -11.77 8.68
N ASP A 354 -2.61 -11.84 9.02
CA ASP A 354 -3.70 -11.45 8.14
C ASP A 354 -4.22 -10.03 8.48
N TYR A 355 -4.65 -9.30 7.44
CA TYR A 355 -5.25 -7.99 7.64
C TYR A 355 -6.71 -8.11 8.10
N ASP A 356 -7.09 -7.38 9.14
CA ASP A 356 -8.45 -7.39 9.66
C ASP A 356 -9.40 -6.42 8.94
N PHE A 357 -9.84 -6.81 7.74
CA PHE A 357 -10.82 -6.06 6.96
C PHE A 357 -12.16 -5.86 7.67
N ALA A 358 -12.54 -6.75 8.59
CA ALA A 358 -13.78 -6.62 9.33
C ALA A 358 -13.65 -5.53 10.38
N LEU A 359 -12.57 -5.58 11.17
CA LEU A 359 -12.25 -4.55 12.17
C LEU A 359 -12.04 -3.18 11.52
N ALA A 360 -11.38 -3.12 10.36
CA ALA A 360 -11.15 -1.88 9.61
C ALA A 360 -12.46 -1.18 9.15
N LYS A 361 -13.58 -1.91 9.06
CA LYS A 361 -14.90 -1.37 8.70
C LYS A 361 -15.74 -0.99 9.92
N THR A 362 -15.29 -1.29 11.13
CA THR A 362 -16.04 -0.97 12.35
C THR A 362 -16.01 0.53 12.64
N THR A 363 -17.13 1.05 13.12
CA THR A 363 -17.25 2.45 13.55
C THR A 363 -17.03 2.52 15.06
N GLY A 364 -15.93 3.13 15.51
CA GLY A 364 -15.63 3.30 16.93
C GLY A 364 -14.14 3.47 17.20
N ILE A 365 -13.78 3.61 18.49
CA ILE A 365 -12.39 3.62 18.93
C ILE A 365 -11.88 2.19 18.88
N ILE A 366 -10.94 1.92 18.00
CA ILE A 366 -10.25 0.63 17.93
C ILE A 366 -9.05 0.70 18.87
N SER A 367 -8.99 -0.22 19.84
CA SER A 367 -7.85 -0.33 20.74
C SER A 367 -6.65 -0.87 19.97
N ARG A 368 -5.50 -0.19 20.10
CA ARG A 368 -4.21 -0.72 19.65
C ARG A 368 -3.87 -1.97 20.46
N LYS A 369 -3.35 -3.01 19.79
CA LYS A 369 -3.10 -4.31 20.43
C LYS A 369 -1.68 -4.46 20.98
N GLY A 370 -0.70 -3.87 20.31
CA GLY A 370 0.72 -4.12 20.56
C GLY A 370 1.26 -5.34 19.81
N ALA A 371 2.58 -5.45 19.74
CA ALA A 371 3.26 -6.45 18.93
C ALA A 371 2.99 -7.88 19.41
N LEU A 372 3.06 -8.12 20.72
CA LEU A 372 2.86 -9.47 21.27
C LEU A 372 1.46 -10.01 20.95
N LYS A 373 0.43 -9.19 21.19
CA LYS A 373 -0.94 -9.60 20.92
C LYS A 373 -1.19 -9.82 19.44
N THR A 374 -0.57 -9.02 18.58
CA THR A 374 -0.64 -9.19 17.12
C THR A 374 -0.01 -10.50 16.66
N LEU A 375 1.16 -10.86 17.22
CA LEU A 375 1.81 -12.14 16.97
C LEU A 375 0.91 -13.33 17.35
N GLN A 376 0.23 -13.25 18.49
CA GLN A 376 -0.66 -14.29 19.00
C GLN A 376 -1.96 -14.41 18.19
N ASP A 377 -2.58 -13.28 17.86
CA ASP A 377 -3.82 -13.23 17.08
C ASP A 377 -3.61 -13.62 15.62
N LYS A 378 -2.38 -13.46 15.10
CA LYS A 378 -2.03 -13.57 13.69
C LYS A 378 -2.87 -12.69 12.78
N LYS A 379 -3.42 -11.60 13.33
CA LYS A 379 -4.36 -10.72 12.64
C LYS A 379 -4.41 -9.33 13.26
N GLY A 380 -4.36 -8.29 12.42
CA GLY A 380 -4.33 -6.89 12.89
C GLY A 380 -4.60 -5.85 11.80
N LEU A 381 -4.51 -4.58 12.18
CA LEU A 381 -4.56 -3.42 11.28
C LEU A 381 -3.16 -2.89 10.97
N CYS A 382 -3.04 -1.82 10.17
CA CYS A 382 -1.74 -1.26 9.75
C CYS A 382 -0.80 -0.95 10.93
N LEU A 383 -1.35 -0.37 12.01
CA LEU A 383 -0.60 -0.05 13.23
C LEU A 383 -0.05 -1.32 13.91
N ASP A 384 -0.86 -2.37 14.00
CA ASP A 384 -0.47 -3.66 14.59
C ASP A 384 0.66 -4.34 13.78
N PHE A 385 0.60 -4.23 12.45
CA PHE A 385 1.65 -4.72 11.54
C PHE A 385 2.97 -3.95 11.71
N ALA A 386 2.89 -2.61 11.83
CA ALA A 386 4.06 -1.76 12.09
C ALA A 386 4.68 -2.07 13.46
N ASP A 387 3.85 -2.20 14.50
CA ASP A 387 4.26 -2.58 15.86
C ASP A 387 5.02 -3.90 15.88
N LEU A 388 4.46 -4.93 15.24
CA LEU A 388 5.08 -6.24 15.19
C LEU A 388 6.42 -6.22 14.46
N PHE A 389 6.52 -5.48 13.35
CA PHE A 389 7.79 -5.32 12.64
C PHE A 389 8.83 -4.63 13.54
N VAL A 390 8.46 -3.52 14.18
CA VAL A 390 9.37 -2.78 15.08
C VAL A 390 9.81 -3.69 16.23
N ALA A 391 8.89 -4.38 16.92
CA ALA A 391 9.24 -5.22 18.06
C ALA A 391 10.15 -6.40 17.67
N LEU A 392 9.88 -7.08 16.54
CA LEU A 392 10.72 -8.19 16.06
C LEU A 392 12.11 -7.69 15.62
N ALA A 393 12.17 -6.55 14.90
CA ALA A 393 13.44 -5.94 14.52
C ALA A 393 14.27 -5.56 15.76
N ARG A 394 13.64 -4.92 16.75
CA ARG A 394 14.29 -4.58 18.02
C ARG A 394 14.74 -5.81 18.81
N SER A 395 13.96 -6.89 18.79
CA SER A 395 14.31 -8.17 19.43
C SER A 395 15.57 -8.78 18.80
N ALA A 396 15.77 -8.57 17.50
CA ALA A 396 16.95 -8.96 16.75
C ALA A 396 18.11 -7.95 16.82
N GLY A 397 18.01 -6.91 17.65
CA GLY A 397 19.04 -5.86 17.77
C GLY A 397 19.09 -4.86 16.61
N ILE A 398 18.07 -4.85 15.74
CA ILE A 398 17.95 -3.91 14.63
C ILE A 398 17.22 -2.64 15.13
N PRO A 399 17.83 -1.44 15.02
CA PRO A 399 17.15 -0.20 15.37
C PRO A 399 15.95 0.01 14.45
N ALA A 400 14.75 0.16 15.03
CA ALA A 400 13.51 0.29 14.27
C ALA A 400 12.54 1.29 14.91
N ARG A 401 11.70 1.94 14.10
CA ARG A 401 10.73 2.94 14.51
C ARG A 401 9.48 2.89 13.63
N GLU A 402 8.37 3.35 14.17
CA GLU A 402 7.09 3.48 13.48
C GLU A 402 7.01 4.86 12.78
N VAL A 403 6.29 4.91 11.67
CA VAL A 403 5.95 6.13 10.96
C VAL A 403 4.45 6.15 10.74
N ASP A 404 3.82 7.24 11.15
CA ASP A 404 2.39 7.47 10.98
C ASP A 404 2.13 8.59 9.99
N GLY A 405 1.11 8.41 9.16
CA GLY A 405 0.80 9.39 8.14
C GLY A 405 -0.45 9.09 7.35
N TYR A 406 -0.42 9.52 6.10
CA TYR A 406 -1.43 9.28 5.09
C TYR A 406 -0.85 8.40 4.00
N ALA A 407 -1.63 7.42 3.55
CA ALA A 407 -1.26 6.59 2.41
C ALA A 407 -2.40 6.60 1.38
N TYR A 408 -2.08 6.94 0.14
CA TYR A 408 -3.06 6.97 -0.95
C TYR A 408 -3.20 5.62 -1.63
N ALA A 409 -4.43 5.12 -1.67
CA ALA A 409 -4.83 3.96 -2.46
C ALA A 409 -6.07 4.34 -3.26
N LYS A 410 -6.07 4.00 -4.55
CA LYS A 410 -7.25 4.17 -5.39
C LYS A 410 -8.32 3.17 -4.94
N GLU A 411 -9.59 3.57 -5.05
CA GLU A 411 -10.73 2.68 -4.83
C GLU A 411 -10.61 1.43 -5.73
N GLY A 412 -10.73 0.25 -5.12
CA GLY A 412 -10.51 -1.05 -5.79
C GLY A 412 -9.06 -1.57 -5.79
N ALA A 413 -8.08 -0.80 -5.31
CA ALA A 413 -6.72 -1.31 -5.11
C ALA A 413 -6.67 -2.30 -3.93
N LEU A 414 -5.82 -3.33 -4.04
CA LEU A 414 -5.57 -4.34 -2.99
C LEU A 414 -4.70 -3.80 -1.82
N THR A 415 -4.66 -2.48 -1.64
CA THR A 415 -3.95 -1.76 -0.58
C THR A 415 -5.00 -1.15 0.35
N PRO A 416 -5.43 -1.86 1.42
CA PRO A 416 -6.39 -1.33 2.35
C PRO A 416 -5.78 -0.16 3.09
N ILE A 417 -6.61 0.85 3.30
CA ILE A 417 -6.29 1.97 4.19
C ILE A 417 -7.21 1.86 5.38
N ALA A 418 -6.68 2.08 6.59
CA ALA A 418 -7.54 2.21 7.76
C ALA A 418 -8.32 3.52 7.64
N GLN A 419 -9.64 3.42 7.50
CA GLN A 419 -10.51 4.58 7.56
C GLN A 419 -10.65 4.98 9.04
N ALA A 420 -10.06 6.11 9.43
CA ALA A 420 -10.23 6.63 10.79
C ALA A 420 -11.63 7.24 10.94
N GLY A 421 -12.57 6.48 11.50
CA GLY A 421 -13.96 6.92 11.74
C GLY A 421 -14.83 6.90 10.47
N THR A 422 -15.96 7.62 10.50
CA THR A 422 -16.94 7.63 9.39
C THR A 422 -16.62 8.64 8.28
N THR A 423 -15.47 9.32 8.35
CA THR A 423 -15.22 10.57 7.60
C THR A 423 -14.23 10.49 6.47
N GLY A 424 -13.57 9.33 6.30
CA GLY A 424 -12.64 9.14 5.20
C GLY A 424 -11.28 9.80 5.42
N ASP A 425 -10.83 9.97 6.68
CA ASP A 425 -9.42 10.22 6.95
C ASP A 425 -8.65 8.91 6.77
N PHE A 426 -7.82 8.87 5.72
CA PHE A 426 -7.05 7.71 5.29
C PHE A 426 -5.70 7.71 6.00
N LEU A 427 -5.70 7.34 7.29
CA LEU A 427 -4.48 7.21 8.06
C LEU A 427 -3.84 5.85 7.84
N HIS A 428 -2.52 5.82 7.88
CA HIS A 428 -1.76 4.60 7.71
C HIS A 428 -0.49 4.64 8.55
N SER A 429 -0.06 3.46 8.98
CA SER A 429 1.13 3.28 9.80
C SER A 429 2.02 2.24 9.13
N TRP A 430 3.32 2.54 9.06
CA TRP A 430 4.34 1.64 8.53
C TRP A 430 5.60 1.73 9.39
N ALA A 431 6.66 1.00 9.02
CA ALA A 431 7.87 0.92 9.81
C ALA A 431 9.10 1.46 9.08
N GLN A 432 10.11 1.83 9.85
CA GLN A 432 11.46 2.09 9.39
C GLN A 432 12.45 1.27 10.21
N TYR A 433 13.47 0.70 9.57
CA TYR A 433 14.65 0.16 10.22
C TYR A 433 15.89 0.95 9.80
N TYR A 434 16.91 0.96 10.66
CA TYR A 434 18.19 1.61 10.36
C TYR A 434 19.20 0.56 9.90
N ASP A 435 19.80 0.80 8.74
CA ASP A 435 20.97 0.07 8.25
C ASP A 435 22.17 1.03 8.13
N PRO A 436 23.37 0.63 8.54
CA PRO A 436 24.51 1.55 8.60
C PRO A 436 25.04 1.98 7.23
N LYS A 437 24.68 1.29 6.13
CA LYS A 437 25.02 1.70 4.76
C LYS A 437 23.87 2.41 4.05
N LEU A 438 22.61 2.08 4.38
CA LEU A 438 21.42 2.60 3.70
C LEU A 438 20.70 3.72 4.47
N GLY A 439 21.06 3.94 5.74
CA GLY A 439 20.38 4.83 6.67
C GLY A 439 19.01 4.28 7.10
N TRP A 440 18.06 5.17 7.38
CA TRP A 440 16.67 4.77 7.61
C TRP A 440 16.01 4.28 6.32
N VAL A 441 15.54 3.03 6.37
CA VAL A 441 14.81 2.35 5.30
C VAL A 441 13.38 2.11 5.76
N ALA A 442 12.42 2.67 5.05
CA ALA A 442 11.00 2.47 5.26
C ALA A 442 10.49 1.21 4.55
N VAL A 443 9.62 0.49 5.23
CA VAL A 443 8.97 -0.75 4.78
C VAL A 443 7.51 -0.76 5.21
N ASP A 444 6.65 -1.37 4.41
CA ASP A 444 5.23 -1.52 4.73
C ASP A 444 4.79 -2.99 4.63
N PRO A 445 4.78 -3.74 5.76
CA PRO A 445 4.33 -5.12 5.78
C PRO A 445 2.81 -5.25 5.57
N THR A 446 2.02 -4.20 5.83
CA THR A 446 0.57 -4.20 5.63
C THR A 446 0.25 -4.24 4.15
N TRP A 447 0.78 -3.29 3.39
CA TRP A 447 0.55 -3.25 1.94
C TRP A 447 1.25 -4.39 1.22
N GLY A 448 2.40 -4.85 1.72
CA GLY A 448 3.02 -6.10 1.26
C GLY A 448 2.08 -7.30 1.35
N LYS A 449 1.45 -7.49 2.51
CA LYS A 449 0.48 -8.58 2.75
C LYS A 449 -0.72 -8.51 1.82
N THR A 450 -1.32 -7.33 1.69
CA THR A 450 -2.65 -7.21 1.09
C THR A 450 -2.59 -7.10 -0.43
N SER A 451 -1.52 -6.50 -0.96
CA SER A 451 -1.37 -6.26 -2.39
C SER A 451 -0.52 -7.31 -3.09
N GLY A 452 0.34 -8.02 -2.34
CA GLY A 452 1.36 -8.91 -2.91
C GLY A 452 2.48 -8.16 -3.65
N LEU A 453 2.54 -6.83 -3.53
CA LEU A 453 3.62 -6.00 -4.07
C LEU A 453 4.81 -5.99 -3.10
N ASP A 454 6.00 -5.72 -3.65
CA ASP A 454 7.21 -5.53 -2.84
C ASP A 454 7.19 -4.15 -2.19
N TYR A 455 6.84 -4.13 -0.90
CA TYR A 455 6.91 -2.98 -0.01
C TYR A 455 8.07 -3.08 1.00
N PHE A 456 9.07 -3.92 0.71
CA PHE A 456 10.31 -4.00 1.49
C PHE A 456 11.46 -3.28 0.78
N SER A 457 11.74 -3.67 -0.47
CA SER A 457 12.87 -3.09 -1.21
C SER A 457 12.50 -1.77 -1.87
N LYS A 458 11.20 -1.45 -1.92
CA LYS A 458 10.66 -0.23 -2.53
C LYS A 458 9.54 0.32 -1.65
N LEU A 459 9.64 1.58 -1.27
CA LEU A 459 8.49 2.34 -0.81
C LEU A 459 8.06 3.29 -1.93
N ASP A 460 6.76 3.37 -2.17
CA ASP A 460 6.18 4.16 -3.25
C ASP A 460 6.12 5.66 -2.92
N ASN A 461 5.47 6.41 -3.80
CA ASN A 461 5.25 7.85 -3.69
C ASN A 461 3.85 8.19 -3.14
N ASN A 462 3.16 7.22 -2.54
CA ASN A 462 1.82 7.38 -1.99
C ASN A 462 1.81 7.56 -0.47
N HIS A 463 2.97 7.48 0.19
CA HIS A 463 3.13 7.62 1.63
C HIS A 463 3.60 9.02 2.03
N LEU A 464 2.75 9.77 2.73
CA LEU A 464 3.09 11.05 3.34
C LEU A 464 3.15 10.87 4.86
N ALA A 465 4.34 10.95 5.44
CA ALA A 465 4.53 10.88 6.89
C ALA A 465 4.09 12.18 7.56
N PHE A 466 3.36 12.04 8.67
CA PHE A 466 2.98 13.12 9.57
C PHE A 466 3.83 13.12 10.84
N SER A 467 4.15 11.94 11.39
CA SER A 467 5.01 11.79 12.56
C SER A 467 5.81 10.49 12.51
N ILE A 468 6.89 10.46 13.29
CA ILE A 468 7.75 9.31 13.52
C ILE A 468 7.70 8.98 15.01
N LYS A 469 7.56 7.70 15.35
CA LYS A 469 7.60 7.24 16.75
C LYS A 469 8.71 6.22 16.89
N GLY A 470 9.75 6.55 17.63
CA GLY A 470 10.87 5.66 17.86
C GLY A 470 11.27 5.51 19.32
N VAL A 471 11.26 6.58 20.10
CA VAL A 471 11.55 6.48 21.55
C VAL A 471 10.29 6.20 22.37
N ASP A 472 9.15 6.73 21.95
CA ASP A 472 7.84 6.59 22.60
C ASP A 472 6.87 6.00 21.57
N SER A 473 6.24 4.87 21.91
CA SER A 473 5.29 4.17 21.05
C SER A 473 3.96 4.90 20.91
N GLU A 474 3.62 5.82 21.81
CA GLU A 474 2.35 6.57 21.78
C GLU A 474 2.50 7.96 21.17
N SER A 475 3.62 8.63 21.42
CA SER A 475 3.83 10.04 21.05
C SER A 475 4.90 10.25 19.98
N PRO A 476 4.77 11.27 19.11
CA PRO A 476 3.64 12.19 19.02
C PRO A 476 2.49 11.63 18.17
N LEU A 477 1.27 12.09 18.47
CA LEU A 477 0.09 11.73 17.69
C LEU A 477 0.15 12.35 16.28
N PRO A 478 -0.15 11.59 15.21
CA PRO A 478 -0.18 12.10 13.84
C PRO A 478 -1.37 13.04 13.61
N ALA A 479 -1.31 13.84 12.53
CA ALA A 479 -2.48 14.56 12.06
C ALA A 479 -3.64 13.60 11.79
N GLY A 480 -4.87 14.02 12.11
CA GLY A 480 -6.06 13.15 12.05
C GLY A 480 -6.36 12.36 13.33
N ALA A 481 -5.42 12.25 14.28
CA ALA A 481 -5.67 11.64 15.59
C ALA A 481 -6.33 12.59 16.61
N TYR A 482 -6.36 13.89 16.33
CA TYR A 482 -6.85 14.94 17.26
C TYR A 482 -8.38 15.14 17.20
N LYS A 483 -9.14 14.09 16.88
CA LYS A 483 -10.60 14.15 16.73
C LYS A 483 -11.31 14.11 18.08
N LEU A 484 -12.32 14.96 18.24
CA LEU A 484 -13.25 14.89 19.36
C LEU A 484 -14.58 14.21 18.97
N ASP A 485 -14.87 14.15 17.68
CA ASP A 485 -16.03 13.46 17.10
C ASP A 485 -15.54 12.64 15.91
N SER A 486 -15.96 11.36 15.86
CA SER A 486 -15.67 10.42 14.79
C SER A 486 -16.19 10.86 13.41
N THR A 487 -17.08 11.87 13.36
CA THR A 487 -17.66 12.49 12.15
C THR A 487 -16.92 13.74 11.67
N GLU A 488 -15.84 14.17 12.34
CA GLU A 488 -14.97 15.23 11.83
C GLU A 488 -13.92 14.72 10.82
N LYS A 489 -13.74 15.44 9.70
CA LYS A 489 -12.65 15.24 8.74
C LYS A 489 -11.49 16.18 9.08
N HIS A 490 -10.34 15.62 9.42
CA HIS A 490 -9.17 16.38 9.88
C HIS A 490 -8.01 16.36 8.88
N VAL A 491 -8.01 15.43 7.93
CA VAL A 491 -6.96 15.30 6.93
C VAL A 491 -7.55 15.44 5.54
N THR A 492 -7.14 16.48 4.83
CA THR A 492 -7.47 16.64 3.41
C THR A 492 -6.19 16.66 2.59
N ILE A 493 -6.08 15.70 1.68
CA ILE A 493 -4.96 15.58 0.73
C ILE A 493 -5.51 15.73 -0.69
N THR A 494 -4.83 16.51 -1.52
CA THR A 494 -5.07 16.60 -2.96
C THR A 494 -3.77 16.42 -3.74
N PHE A 495 -3.89 16.07 -5.02
CA PHE A 495 -2.76 15.74 -5.90
C PHE A 495 -2.62 16.77 -7.02
N PRO A 496 -2.10 17.97 -6.75
CA PRO A 496 -1.97 18.99 -7.79
C PRO A 496 -0.88 18.59 -8.80
N GLU A 497 -1.02 19.07 -10.03
CA GLU A 497 -0.04 18.86 -11.11
C GLU A 497 1.03 19.97 -11.16
N ASP A 498 0.85 21.04 -10.38
CA ASP A 498 1.74 22.20 -10.36
C ASP A 498 3.11 21.88 -9.73
N GLU A 499 4.09 22.74 -9.97
CA GLU A 499 5.44 22.52 -9.46
C GLU A 499 5.51 22.66 -7.92
N PHE A 500 6.44 21.90 -7.34
CA PHE A 500 6.75 22.00 -5.93
C PHE A 500 7.73 23.15 -5.72
N PHE A 501 7.27 24.22 -5.06
CA PHE A 501 8.10 25.35 -4.69
C PHE A 501 8.25 25.43 -3.17
N ARG A 502 9.49 25.63 -2.72
CA ARG A 502 9.77 26.17 -1.39
C ARG A 502 10.01 27.66 -1.54
N SER A 503 9.05 28.47 -1.12
CA SER A 503 9.24 29.92 -1.03
C SER A 503 10.14 30.27 0.15
N THR A 504 10.90 31.36 0.04
CA THR A 504 11.59 31.97 1.19
C THR A 504 10.63 32.46 2.29
N SER A 505 9.34 32.60 1.95
CA SER A 505 8.25 32.96 2.86
C SER A 505 7.47 31.76 3.42
N ASP A 506 7.77 30.54 2.98
CA ASP A 506 7.18 29.35 3.61
C ASP A 506 7.62 29.31 5.07
N TYR A 507 6.87 28.60 5.93
CA TYR A 507 7.22 28.43 7.34
C TYR A 507 8.62 27.80 7.43
N ASN A 508 9.62 28.67 7.46
CA ASN A 508 11.00 28.26 7.54
C ASN A 508 11.21 27.88 9.00
N LEU A 509 11.26 26.57 9.26
CA LEU A 509 11.54 26.00 10.57
C LEU A 509 12.81 26.62 11.20
N GLU A 510 13.68 27.23 10.39
CA GLU A 510 14.89 27.91 10.82
C GLU A 510 14.68 29.35 11.37
N ASN A 511 13.57 30.04 11.07
CA ASN A 511 13.38 31.48 11.33
C ASN A 511 12.38 31.84 12.44
N LEU A 512 11.81 30.85 13.13
CA LEU A 512 10.92 31.08 14.28
C LEU A 512 11.70 31.34 15.57
N PRO A 513 11.09 31.95 16.61
CA PRO A 513 11.77 32.18 17.89
C PRO A 513 12.27 30.85 18.48
N ARG A 514 13.55 30.55 18.25
CA ARG A 514 14.25 29.36 18.73
C ARG A 514 14.49 29.50 20.23
N LYS A 515 13.56 29.04 21.06
CA LYS A 515 13.93 28.60 22.41
C LYS A 515 14.09 27.08 22.38
N GLY A 516 15.34 26.61 22.39
CA GLY A 516 15.64 25.19 22.59
C GLY A 516 15.70 24.30 21.35
N PHE A 517 15.91 24.84 20.15
CA PHE A 517 16.11 24.03 18.93
C PHE A 517 17.31 23.07 19.01
N ASP A 518 18.28 23.35 19.89
CA ASP A 518 19.49 22.54 20.12
C ASP A 518 19.44 21.74 21.44
N THR A 519 18.32 21.75 22.17
CA THR A 519 18.17 21.01 23.43
C THR A 519 16.98 20.07 23.34
N ILE A 520 17.26 18.77 23.25
CA ILE A 520 16.27 17.71 23.45
C ILE A 520 15.64 17.94 24.83
N ARG A 521 14.35 18.28 24.90
CA ARG A 521 13.65 18.38 26.19
C ARG A 521 13.48 16.96 26.74
N PRO A 522 13.95 16.66 27.96
CA PRO A 522 13.71 15.36 28.57
C PRO A 522 12.21 15.16 28.82
N ILE A 523 11.73 13.95 28.54
CA ILE A 523 10.35 13.52 28.85
C ILE A 523 10.19 13.57 30.37
N ILE A 524 9.32 14.45 30.87
CA ILE A 524 8.91 14.44 32.28
C ILE A 524 7.73 13.49 32.41
N ILE A 525 8.01 12.25 32.82
CA ILE A 525 6.98 11.26 33.16
C ILE A 525 6.32 11.72 34.47
N PHE A 526 5.14 12.33 34.39
CA PHE A 526 4.28 12.52 35.56
C PHE A 526 3.50 11.22 35.82
N GLY A 527 4.05 10.36 36.67
CA GLY A 527 3.34 9.20 37.20
C GLY A 527 2.11 9.63 38.00
N PHE A 528 0.92 9.42 37.46
CA PHE A 528 -0.34 9.49 38.20
C PHE A 528 -0.46 8.25 39.10
N VAL A 529 -0.13 8.40 40.39
CA VAL A 529 -0.58 7.46 41.42
C VAL A 529 -1.90 7.99 41.99
N VAL A 530 -3.02 7.40 41.55
CA VAL A 530 -4.33 7.62 42.17
C VAL A 530 -4.64 6.45 43.10
N GLY A 531 -4.48 6.71 44.40
CA GLY A 531 -5.48 6.43 45.43
C GLY A 531 -5.62 5.00 45.98
N LEU A 532 -5.36 4.86 47.28
CA LEU A 532 -6.29 4.23 48.23
C LEU A 532 -5.87 4.51 49.68
N GLY A 533 -6.83 4.99 50.50
CA GLY A 533 -6.83 4.72 51.94
C GLY A 533 -6.53 5.87 52.88
N LEU A 534 -7.49 6.79 53.06
CA LEU A 534 -7.59 7.64 54.25
C LEU A 534 -8.23 6.81 55.38
N CYS A 535 -7.51 6.54 56.48
CA CYS A 535 -8.14 6.36 57.79
C CYS A 535 -7.13 6.46 58.95
N MET A 536 -7.38 7.46 59.81
CA MET A 536 -7.30 7.39 61.28
C MET A 536 -5.95 7.09 61.95
N ILE A 537 -5.32 8.11 62.54
CA ILE A 537 -5.38 8.38 64.00
C ILE A 537 -4.47 9.57 64.35
N LEU A 538 -5.13 10.62 64.86
CA LEU A 538 -4.55 11.65 65.72
C LEU A 538 -3.98 11.00 66.98
N MET A 539 -2.70 11.22 67.31
CA MET A 539 -2.25 11.43 68.69
C MET A 539 -0.85 12.08 68.74
N LEU A 540 -0.84 13.27 69.34
CA LEU A 540 0.20 13.80 70.23
C LEU A 540 1.58 14.14 69.65
N GLY A 541 1.73 15.40 69.26
CA GLY A 541 2.99 16.11 69.38
C GLY A 541 3.21 16.58 70.83
N LYS A 542 4.38 16.26 71.40
CA LYS A 542 5.15 17.14 72.31
C LYS A 542 6.49 16.51 72.69
N THR A 543 7.56 17.30 72.47
CA THR A 543 8.89 17.27 73.14
C THR A 543 9.79 16.05 72.85
N ARG A 544 11.11 16.17 72.62
CA ARG A 544 12.11 17.06 73.21
C ARG A 544 13.39 17.07 72.36
N SER A 545 14.10 18.19 72.38
CA SER A 545 15.42 18.40 71.80
C SER A 545 16.54 17.69 72.58
N ALA A 546 17.61 17.37 71.85
CA ALA A 546 19.03 17.43 72.21
C ALA A 546 19.54 16.75 73.50
N GLY A 547 20.49 15.83 73.33
CA GLY A 547 21.39 15.36 74.38
C GLY A 547 22.63 14.67 73.80
N ARG A 548 23.72 15.43 73.66
CA ARG A 548 25.09 14.92 73.45
C ARG A 548 25.67 14.51 74.82
N TYR A 549 26.38 13.37 74.81
CA TYR A 549 27.56 13.03 75.64
C TYR A 549 27.78 13.80 76.95
N LYS A 550 27.46 13.18 78.09
CA LYS A 550 28.40 12.50 79.01
C LYS A 550 27.66 12.04 80.26
#